data_AF-A0AAV7KBZ6-F1
#
_entry.id   AF-A0AAV7KBZ6-F1
#
_cell.length_a   1.000
_cell.length_b   1.000
_cell.length_c   1.000
_cell.angle_alpha   90.00
_cell.angle_beta   90.00
_cell.angle_gamma   90.00
#
_symmetry.space_group_name_H-M   'P 1'
#
loop_
_entity.id
_entity.type
_entity.pdbx_description
1 polymer ?
#
loop_
_entity_poly.entity_id
_entity_poly.type
_entity_poly.pdbx_seq_one_letter_code
_entity_poly.pdbx_strand_id
1 'polypeptide(L)'
;MKTILDDRIESSSIRQIEIRPFNLPSIRFSAEICVDMIDWETSFITEPPSTRYFSKEVLINCVRAPLEIPAYPRHTQAVERTIQSVAKSSCSVAGEDARRG
;
A
#
# COMPACT_ATOMS: atom_id res chain seq x y z
N MET A 1 32.64 -18.82 18.44
CA MET A 1 31.15 -18.79 18.43
C MET A 1 30.65 -17.99 17.22
N LYS A 2 31.06 -18.40 16.00
CA LYS A 2 30.70 -17.80 14.71
C LYS A 2 30.45 -18.97 13.74
N THR A 3 29.27 -19.57 13.79
CA THR A 3 28.95 -20.70 12.88
C THR A 3 27.46 -21.03 12.75
N ILE A 4 26.54 -20.30 13.40
CA ILE A 4 25.09 -20.60 13.32
C ILE A 4 24.33 -19.56 12.48
N LEU A 5 24.87 -18.35 12.33
CA LEU A 5 24.25 -17.28 11.54
C LEU A 5 24.64 -17.34 10.05
N ASP A 6 25.80 -17.88 9.72
CA ASP A 6 26.32 -17.92 8.35
C ASP A 6 25.59 -18.97 7.48
N ASP A 7 25.16 -20.10 8.07
CA ASP A 7 24.47 -21.19 7.35
C ASP A 7 23.01 -20.85 6.96
N ARG A 8 22.38 -19.85 7.59
CA ARG A 8 21.03 -19.38 7.20
C ARG A 8 21.04 -18.51 5.95
N ILE A 9 22.21 -18.01 5.54
CA ILE A 9 22.34 -17.20 4.32
C ILE A 9 22.51 -18.10 3.09
N GLU A 10 22.95 -19.35 3.24
CA GLU A 10 23.31 -20.23 2.12
C GLU A 10 22.22 -21.20 1.64
N SER A 11 21.07 -21.29 2.31
CA SER A 11 20.02 -22.28 1.98
C SER A 11 18.66 -21.70 1.57
N SER A 12 18.60 -20.44 1.11
CA SER A 12 17.51 -20.03 0.23
C SER A 12 18.07 -19.94 -1.18
N SER A 13 17.82 -20.97 -1.99
CA SER A 13 17.92 -20.87 -3.43
C SER A 13 17.05 -19.68 -3.86
N ILE A 14 17.68 -18.52 -4.03
CA ILE A 14 17.06 -17.31 -4.54
C ILE A 14 16.71 -17.65 -5.98
N ARG A 15 15.51 -18.20 -6.18
CA ARG A 15 14.81 -18.03 -7.45
C ARG A 15 14.98 -16.55 -7.75
N GLN A 16 15.52 -16.19 -8.92
CA GLN A 16 15.54 -14.81 -9.39
C GLN A 16 14.08 -14.35 -9.50
N ILE A 17 13.49 -13.99 -8.36
CA ILE A 17 12.24 -13.25 -8.30
C ILE A 17 12.71 -11.87 -8.70
N GLU A 18 12.41 -11.48 -9.93
CA GLU A 18 12.50 -10.07 -10.33
C GLU A 18 11.67 -9.27 -9.32
N ILE A 19 12.36 -8.69 -8.32
CA ILE A 19 11.72 -7.90 -7.29
C ILE A 19 11.21 -6.65 -8.00
N ARG A 20 9.88 -6.48 -8.10
CA ARG A 20 9.32 -5.26 -8.69
C ARG A 20 9.83 -4.06 -7.89
N PRO A 21 10.52 -3.09 -8.52
CA PRO A 21 10.96 -1.90 -7.82
C PRO A 21 9.74 -1.14 -7.29
N PHE A 22 9.69 -0.91 -5.98
CA PHE A 22 8.64 -0.12 -5.34
C PHE A 22 9.01 1.37 -5.47
N ASN A 23 8.60 1.98 -6.58
CA ASN A 23 8.78 3.41 -6.81
C ASN A 23 7.54 4.16 -6.31
N LEU A 24 7.73 5.03 -5.32
CA LEU A 24 6.67 5.90 -4.83
C LEU A 24 6.39 7.01 -5.86
N PRO A 25 5.13 7.26 -6.23
CA PRO A 25 4.79 8.41 -7.06
C PRO A 25 5.02 9.72 -6.32
N SER A 26 5.27 10.80 -7.07
CA SER A 26 5.26 12.16 -6.50
C SER A 26 3.82 12.53 -6.10
N ILE A 27 3.60 12.87 -4.83
CA ILE A 27 2.28 13.15 -4.28
C ILE A 27 2.04 14.67 -4.22
N ARG A 28 0.94 15.13 -4.80
CA ARG A 28 0.45 16.51 -4.72
C ARG A 28 -0.41 16.69 -3.48
N PHE A 29 0.19 17.14 -2.38
CA PHE A 29 -0.53 17.41 -1.12
C PHE A 29 -1.52 18.59 -1.19
N SER A 30 -1.45 19.42 -2.25
CA SER A 30 -2.38 20.52 -2.48
C SER A 30 -3.71 20.08 -3.12
N ALA A 31 -3.89 18.80 -3.43
CA ALA A 31 -5.11 18.30 -4.04
C ALA A 31 -6.27 18.27 -3.03
N GLU A 32 -7.44 18.77 -3.44
CA GLU A 32 -8.67 18.73 -2.64
C GLU A 32 -9.31 17.33 -2.65
N ILE A 33 -9.06 16.57 -3.71
CA ILE A 33 -9.62 15.23 -3.92
C ILE A 33 -8.46 14.23 -3.92
N CYS A 34 -8.64 13.14 -3.16
CA CYS A 34 -7.63 12.08 -3.02
C CYS A 34 -7.19 11.50 -4.37
N VAL A 35 -8.11 11.41 -5.34
CA VAL A 35 -7.82 10.90 -6.70
C VAL A 35 -6.79 11.77 -7.43
N ASP A 36 -6.78 13.08 -7.17
CA ASP A 36 -5.90 14.05 -7.83
C ASP A 36 -4.55 14.23 -7.12
N MET A 37 -4.35 13.54 -5.98
CA MET A 37 -3.08 13.56 -5.25
C MET A 37 -1.96 12.88 -6.04
N ILE A 38 -2.30 11.94 -6.93
CA ILE A 38 -1.35 11.25 -7.79
C ILE A 38 -1.64 11.67 -9.23
N ASP A 39 -0.60 12.06 -9.95
CA ASP A 39 -0.69 12.28 -11.38
C ASP A 39 -0.65 10.94 -12.13
N TRP A 40 -1.82 10.39 -12.44
CA TRP A 40 -1.94 9.07 -13.08
C TRP A 40 -1.43 9.05 -14.53
N GLU A 41 -1.34 10.21 -15.20
CA GLU A 41 -0.86 10.30 -16.59
C GLU A 41 0.68 10.25 -16.65
N THR A 42 1.35 10.86 -15.68
CA THR A 42 2.82 10.94 -15.65
C THR A 42 3.46 9.87 -14.75
N SER A 43 2.68 9.27 -13.86
CA SER A 43 3.21 8.25 -12.95
C SER A 43 3.31 6.90 -13.63
N PHE A 44 4.54 6.37 -13.70
CA PHE A 44 4.82 5.03 -14.19
C PHE A 44 4.43 3.98 -13.13
N ILE A 45 3.11 3.84 -12.90
CA ILE A 45 2.58 2.93 -11.89
C ILE A 45 2.59 1.53 -12.46
N THR A 46 3.36 0.68 -11.80
CA THR A 46 3.41 -0.73 -12.13
C THR A 46 2.09 -1.38 -11.72
N GLU A 47 1.54 -2.19 -12.62
CA GLU A 47 0.27 -2.89 -12.42
C GLU A 47 0.24 -3.64 -11.08
N PRO A 48 -0.78 -3.45 -10.23
CA PRO A 48 -0.84 -4.09 -8.93
C PRO A 48 -0.87 -5.63 -9.05
N PRO A 49 -0.30 -6.38 -8.08
CA PRO A 49 -0.30 -7.84 -8.12
C PRO A 49 -1.69 -8.47 -8.23
N SER A 50 -2.72 -7.77 -7.74
CA SER A 50 -4.11 -8.22 -7.78
C SER A 50 -4.65 -8.35 -9.21
N THR A 51 -4.19 -7.51 -10.16
CA THR A 51 -4.69 -7.53 -11.54
C THR A 51 -3.91 -8.49 -12.44
N ARG A 52 -2.81 -9.08 -11.96
CA ARG A 52 -1.90 -9.98 -12.72
C ARG A 52 -2.59 -11.13 -13.45
N TYR A 53 -3.67 -11.67 -12.90
CA TYR A 53 -4.37 -12.84 -13.46
C TYR A 53 -5.57 -12.47 -14.34
N PHE A 54 -5.85 -11.18 -14.53
CA PHE A 54 -6.96 -10.71 -15.35
C PHE A 54 -6.52 -10.50 -16.79
N SER A 55 -7.38 -10.86 -17.74
CA SER A 55 -7.17 -10.51 -19.14
C SER A 55 -7.48 -9.02 -19.37
N LYS A 56 -6.86 -8.42 -20.39
CA LYS A 56 -7.09 -7.02 -20.76
C LYS A 56 -8.57 -6.70 -21.00
N GLU A 57 -9.31 -7.64 -21.58
CA GLU A 57 -10.74 -7.48 -21.86
C GLU A 57 -11.56 -7.33 -20.58
N VAL A 58 -11.24 -8.10 -19.54
CA VAL A 58 -11.90 -7.99 -18.23
C VAL A 58 -11.59 -6.64 -17.59
N LEU A 59 -10.33 -6.20 -17.65
CA LEU A 59 -9.94 -4.88 -17.12
C LEU A 59 -10.66 -3.74 -17.84
N ILE A 60 -10.76 -3.80 -19.17
CA ILE A 60 -11.52 -2.81 -19.96
C ILE A 60 -13.00 -2.81 -19.57
N ASN A 61 -13.59 -3.98 -19.35
CA ASN A 61 -14.99 -4.07 -18.93
C ASN A 61 -15.21 -3.50 -17.52
N CYS A 62 -14.28 -3.67 -16.58
CA CYS A 62 -14.32 -3.03 -15.27
C CYS A 62 -14.27 -1.50 -15.35
N VAL A 63 -13.52 -0.96 -16.33
CA VAL A 63 -13.48 0.50 -16.58
C VAL A 63 -14.78 0.98 -17.23
N ARG A 64 -15.37 0.20 -18.15
CA ARG A 64 -16.62 0.55 -18.84
C ARG A 64 -17.85 0.48 -17.93
N ALA A 65 -17.83 -0.41 -16.94
CA ALA A 65 -18.89 -0.58 -15.96
C ALA A 65 -18.29 -0.46 -14.55
N PRO A 66 -17.94 0.78 -14.13
CA PRO A 66 -17.36 0.99 -12.81
C PRO A 66 -18.35 0.59 -11.73
N LEU A 67 -17.83 0.03 -10.64
CA LEU A 67 -18.64 -0.27 -9.47
C LEU A 67 -19.09 1.06 -8.85
N GLU A 68 -20.40 1.32 -8.83
CA GLU A 68 -20.95 2.46 -8.12
C GLU A 68 -20.94 2.18 -6.61
N ILE A 69 -19.98 2.82 -5.93
CA ILE A 69 -19.89 2.75 -4.48
C ILE A 69 -20.78 3.85 -3.91
N PRO A 70 -21.73 3.54 -2.99
CA PRO A 70 -22.54 4.57 -2.37
C PRO A 70 -21.66 5.54 -1.59
N ALA A 71 -22.09 6.81 -1.49
CA ALA A 71 -21.40 7.80 -0.69
C ALA A 71 -21.44 7.39 0.79
N TYR A 72 -20.38 6.75 1.27
CA TYR A 72 -20.25 6.44 2.69
C TYR A 72 -20.01 7.74 3.47
N PRO A 73 -20.71 7.94 4.61
CA PRO A 73 -20.50 9.13 5.43
C PRO A 73 -19.10 9.08 6.04
N ARG A 74 -18.22 9.98 5.58
CA ARG A 74 -16.80 10.04 5.96
C ARG A 74 -16.56 10.76 7.29
N HIS A 75 -17.46 11.68 7.67
CA HIS A 75 -17.37 12.49 8.90
C HIS A 75 -18.35 12.02 9.96
N THR A 76 -18.43 10.70 10.18
CA THR A 76 -19.17 10.20 11.35
C THR A 76 -18.28 10.27 12.57
N GLN A 77 -18.89 10.55 13.73
CA GLN A 77 -18.18 10.53 15.01
C GLN A 77 -17.49 9.18 15.26
N ALA A 78 -18.04 8.09 14.75
CA ALA A 78 -17.43 6.76 14.83
C ALA A 78 -16.11 6.68 14.06
N VAL A 79 -16.07 7.22 12.83
CA VAL A 79 -14.84 7.26 12.01
C VAL A 79 -13.78 8.11 12.70
N GLU A 80 -14.13 9.30 13.21
CA GLU A 80 -13.19 10.20 13.89
C GLU A 80 -12.61 9.56 15.16
N ARG A 81 -13.45 8.95 16.01
CA ARG A 81 -13.00 8.23 17.21
C ARG A 81 -12.09 7.06 16.87
N THR A 82 -12.39 6.33 15.79
CA THR A 82 -11.57 5.20 15.34
C THR A 82 -10.19 5.69 14.91
N ILE A 83 -10.13 6.73 14.07
CA ILE A 83 -8.86 7.34 13.64
C ILE A 83 -8.06 7.84 14.84
N GLN A 84 -8.71 8.51 15.80
CA GLN A 84 -8.06 8.98 17.02
C GLN A 84 -7.47 7.84 17.85
N SER A 85 -8.22 6.74 18.02
CA SER A 85 -7.75 5.56 18.76
C SER A 85 -6.54 4.93 18.08
N VAL A 86 -6.61 4.70 16.77
CA VAL A 86 -5.51 4.14 15.98
C VAL A 86 -4.29 5.05 16.06
N ALA A 87 -4.45 6.36 15.86
CA ALA A 87 -3.35 7.31 15.95
C ALA A 87 -2.69 7.31 17.34
N LYS A 88 -3.48 7.28 18.41
CA LYS A 88 -2.97 7.22 19.79
C LYS A 88 -2.16 5.93 20.02
N SER A 89 -2.68 4.79 19.58
CA SER A 89 -1.97 3.51 19.68
C SER A 89 -0.69 3.52 18.84
N SER A 90 -0.74 3.97 17.59
CA SER A 90 0.43 4.05 16.71
C SER A 90 1.50 4.99 17.27
N CYS A 91 1.13 6.15 17.81
CA CYS A 91 2.06 7.07 18.45
C CYS A 91 2.68 6.47 19.73
N SER A 92 1.94 5.65 20.48
CA SER A 92 2.47 5.03 21.70
C SER A 92 3.57 3.98 21.43
N VAL A 93 3.61 3.42 20.22
CA VAL A 93 4.61 2.43 19.79
C VAL A 93 5.63 3.01 18.80
N ALA A 94 5.58 4.33 18.56
CA ALA A 94 6.51 4.99 17.65
C ALA A 94 7.88 5.17 18.33
N GLY A 95 8.92 4.61 17.72
CA GLY A 95 10.30 4.65 18.22
C GLY A 95 10.83 3.26 18.57
N GLU A 96 12.14 3.05 18.43
CA GLU A 96 12.83 1.76 18.70
C GLU A 96 12.55 1.27 20.14
N ASP A 97 12.62 2.19 21.10
CA ASP A 97 12.47 1.89 22.53
C ASP A 97 11.02 1.54 22.90
N ALA A 98 10.06 2.29 22.37
CA ALA A 98 8.62 2.07 22.61
C ALA A 98 8.08 0.79 21.94
N ARG A 99 8.84 0.22 21.00
CA ARG A 99 8.46 -0.99 20.26
C ARG A 99 8.73 -2.28 21.02
N ARG A 100 9.57 -2.25 22.05
CA ARG A 100 10.05 -3.45 22.76
C ARG A 100 9.13 -3.94 23.89
N GLY A 101 7.98 -3.29 24.09
CA GLY A 101 6.95 -3.69 25.07
C GLY A 101 7.26 -3.20 26.47
#